data_AF-A0A1J0VBQ7-F1
#
_entry.id   AF-A0A1J0VBQ7-F1
#
_cell.length_a   1.000
_cell.length_b   1.000
_cell.length_c   1.000
_cell.angle_alpha   90.00
_cell.angle_beta   90.00
_cell.angle_gamma   90.00
#
_symmetry.space_group_name_H-M   'P 1'
#
loop_
_entity.id
_entity.type
_entity.pdbx_description
1 polymer ?
#
loop_
_entity_poly.entity_id
_entity_poly.type
_entity_poly.pdbx_seq_one_letter_code
_entity_poly.pdbx_strand_id
1 'polypeptide(L)'
;MLKRLFGKSPVEVWVIKQVDPDLIHLCGQGILESRDKRRAVLDALARGAFQGGVRMAGSGLVLNARLFTALVPLDDLTLTDDGQAHWQGRRWRVSQVPQRCWSFEGSLVVKEVSPVGGSGLISAEDVSGIRHRVDRDTPAAPGPVTFRPDNELEAHPLPSRDPKPRR
;
A
#
# COMPACT_ATOMS: atom_id res chain seq x y z
N MET A 1 12.34 28.83 12.97
CA MET A 1 11.64 28.33 11.75
C MET A 1 10.53 29.30 11.35
N LEU A 2 10.85 30.30 10.51
CA LEU A 2 10.03 31.49 10.25
C LEU A 2 9.02 31.39 9.09
N LYS A 3 8.63 30.18 8.64
CA LYS A 3 7.71 30.04 7.49
C LYS A 3 6.21 30.16 7.82
N ARG A 4 5.83 30.40 9.09
CA ARG A 4 4.43 30.44 9.55
C ARG A 4 3.79 31.84 9.60
N LEU A 5 4.49 32.91 9.21
CA LEU A 5 4.00 34.28 9.44
C LEU A 5 3.14 34.89 8.31
N PHE A 6 2.97 34.20 7.17
CA PHE A 6 2.07 34.66 6.09
C PHE A 6 1.29 33.53 5.38
N GLY A 7 1.39 32.29 5.87
CA GLY A 7 0.73 31.12 5.28
C GLY A 7 -0.49 30.68 6.08
N LYS A 8 -1.54 30.22 5.39
CA LYS A 8 -2.69 29.56 6.02
C LYS A 8 -2.21 28.31 6.76
N SER A 9 -2.68 28.10 7.99
CA SER A 9 -2.39 26.85 8.71
C SER A 9 -2.92 25.65 7.92
N PRO A 10 -2.09 24.64 7.65
CA PRO A 10 -2.52 23.45 6.93
C PRO A 10 -3.60 22.70 7.71
N VAL A 11 -4.43 21.94 6.99
CA VAL A 11 -5.37 20.99 7.60
C VAL A 11 -4.70 19.62 7.56
N GLU A 12 -4.35 19.13 8.74
CA GLU A 12 -3.80 17.78 8.96
C GLU A 12 -4.93 16.79 9.21
N VAL A 13 -4.81 15.61 8.60
CA VAL A 13 -5.82 14.55 8.65
C VAL A 13 -5.18 13.19 8.85
N TRP A 14 -5.93 12.29 9.48
CA TRP A 14 -5.78 10.86 9.30
C TRP A 14 -6.36 10.44 7.95
N VAL A 15 -5.61 9.63 7.20
CA VAL A 15 -5.96 9.17 5.86
C VAL A 15 -6.40 7.73 5.93
N ILE A 16 -7.70 7.47 5.71
CA ILE A 16 -8.30 6.14 5.78
C ILE A 16 -8.62 5.68 4.35
N LYS A 17 -7.98 4.59 3.95
CA LYS A 17 -8.14 4.00 2.63
C LYS A 17 -9.51 3.37 2.44
N GLN A 18 -9.92 2.57 3.42
CA GLN A 18 -11.15 1.76 3.43
C GLN A 18 -11.64 1.61 4.87
N VAL A 19 -12.96 1.49 5.03
CA VAL A 19 -13.64 1.23 6.31
C VAL A 19 -14.46 -0.05 6.17
N ASP A 20 -14.11 -1.05 6.98
CA ASP A 20 -14.80 -2.35 7.11
C ASP A 20 -15.72 -2.32 8.35
N PRO A 21 -16.56 -3.33 8.62
CA PRO A 21 -17.52 -3.29 9.74
C PRO A 21 -16.94 -3.01 11.14
N ASP A 22 -15.73 -3.52 11.43
CA ASP A 22 -15.02 -3.39 12.72
C ASP A 22 -13.59 -2.86 12.60
N LEU A 23 -13.14 -2.53 11.38
CA LEU A 23 -11.73 -2.26 11.08
C LEU A 23 -11.56 -1.08 10.10
N ILE A 24 -10.52 -0.28 10.30
CA ILE A 24 -10.11 0.76 9.36
C ILE A 24 -8.75 0.43 8.75
N HIS A 25 -8.63 0.70 7.45
CA HIS A 25 -7.39 0.60 6.70
C HIS A 25 -6.68 1.96 6.72
N LEU A 26 -5.72 2.15 7.62
CA LEU A 26 -5.07 3.42 7.89
C LEU A 26 -3.79 3.59 7.07
N CYS A 27 -3.72 4.66 6.27
CA CYS A 27 -2.49 5.05 5.56
C CYS A 27 -1.52 5.88 6.41
N GLY A 28 -2.00 6.43 7.53
CA GLY A 28 -1.26 7.34 8.40
C GLY A 28 -1.80 8.76 8.32
N GLN A 29 -0.93 9.75 8.45
CA GLN A 29 -1.29 11.18 8.43
C GLN A 29 -0.99 11.83 7.08
N GLY A 30 -1.71 12.91 6.78
CA GLY A 30 -1.50 13.73 5.59
C GLY A 30 -1.92 15.18 5.79
N ILE A 31 -1.51 16.03 4.85
CA ILE A 31 -1.87 17.44 4.78
C ILE A 31 -2.72 17.66 3.52
N LEU A 32 -3.85 18.35 3.67
CA LEU A 32 -4.73 18.67 2.54
C LEU A 32 -4.16 19.82 1.70
N GLU A 33 -4.04 19.60 0.40
CA GLU A 33 -3.65 20.60 -0.58
C GLU A 33 -4.89 21.38 -1.03
N SER A 34 -5.09 22.58 -0.47
CA SER A 34 -6.17 23.48 -0.88
C SER A 34 -5.77 24.95 -0.79
N ARG A 35 -6.34 25.76 -1.69
CA ARG A 35 -6.23 27.22 -1.67
C ARG A 35 -7.32 27.87 -0.81
N ASP A 36 -8.28 27.12 -0.29
CA ASP A 36 -9.39 27.63 0.49
C ASP A 36 -8.96 28.07 1.89
N LYS A 37 -9.89 28.63 2.67
CA LYS A 37 -9.65 28.93 4.08
C LYS A 37 -9.83 27.65 4.90
N ARG A 38 -9.06 27.48 5.99
CA ARG A 38 -9.14 26.31 6.89
C ARG A 38 -10.57 25.92 7.25
N ARG A 39 -11.40 26.88 7.64
CA ARG A 39 -12.82 26.64 7.99
C ARG A 39 -13.61 26.00 6.83
N ALA A 40 -13.45 26.52 5.61
CA ALA A 40 -14.14 25.96 4.44
C ALA A 40 -13.68 24.52 4.13
N VAL A 41 -12.39 24.23 4.31
CA VAL A 41 -11.85 22.87 4.16
C VAL A 41 -12.45 21.93 5.21
N LEU A 42 -12.49 22.34 6.48
CA LEU A 42 -13.11 21.54 7.55
C LEU A 42 -14.61 21.32 7.32
N ASP A 43 -15.34 22.36 6.90
CA ASP A 43 -16.75 22.24 6.57
C ASP A 43 -16.96 21.26 5.40
N ALA A 44 -16.05 21.25 4.40
CA ALA A 44 -16.09 20.29 3.31
C ALA A 44 -15.78 18.85 3.77
N LEU A 45 -14.82 18.65 4.66
CA LEU A 45 -14.52 17.34 5.26
C LEU A 45 -15.71 16.80 6.05
N ALA A 46 -16.34 17.63 6.88
CA ALA A 46 -17.51 17.25 7.67
C ALA A 46 -18.69 16.79 6.79
N ARG A 47 -18.78 17.28 5.55
CA ARG A 47 -19.78 16.85 4.56
C ARG A 47 -19.31 15.72 3.63
N GLY A 48 -18.07 15.22 3.79
CA GLY A 48 -17.47 14.25 2.87
C GLY A 48 -17.27 14.80 1.45
N ALA A 49 -17.20 16.12 1.28
CA ALA A 49 -17.20 16.81 -0.01
C ALA A 49 -15.84 17.41 -0.38
N PHE A 50 -14.79 17.18 0.41
CA PHE A 50 -13.46 17.67 0.09
C PHE A 50 -12.93 17.01 -1.20
N GLN A 51 -12.45 17.84 -2.12
CA GLN A 51 -11.79 17.43 -3.34
C GLN A 51 -10.42 18.10 -3.40
N GLY A 52 -9.39 17.35 -3.80
CA GLY A 52 -8.05 17.90 -3.91
C GLY A 52 -6.95 16.87 -3.70
N GLY A 53 -5.74 17.37 -3.50
CA GLY A 53 -4.59 16.55 -3.16
C GLY A 53 -4.49 16.33 -1.65
N VAL A 54 -3.92 15.20 -1.28
CA VAL A 54 -3.51 14.85 0.09
C VAL A 54 -2.02 14.55 0.03
N ARG A 55 -1.21 15.42 0.63
CA ARG A 55 0.22 15.20 0.78
C ARG A 55 0.46 14.27 1.96
N MET A 56 0.93 13.06 1.69
CA MET A 56 1.17 12.03 2.70
C MET A 56 2.41 12.35 3.54
N ALA A 57 2.29 12.20 4.85
CA ALA A 57 3.42 12.33 5.77
C ALA A 57 4.50 11.27 5.46
N GLY A 58 5.77 11.62 5.67
CA GLY A 58 6.92 10.71 5.53
C GLY A 58 7.37 10.38 4.11
N SER A 59 6.50 10.44 3.09
CA SER A 59 6.86 10.07 1.71
C SER A 59 6.95 11.25 0.72
N GLY A 60 6.29 12.38 1.04
CA GLY A 60 6.19 13.53 0.13
C GLY A 60 5.24 13.32 -1.06
N LEU A 61 4.61 12.14 -1.18
CA LEU A 61 3.64 11.84 -2.22
C LEU A 61 2.37 12.66 -2.05
N VAL A 62 1.81 13.16 -3.16
CA VAL A 62 0.51 13.81 -3.19
C VAL A 62 -0.46 12.91 -3.95
N LEU A 63 -1.52 12.47 -3.27
CA LEU A 63 -2.54 11.57 -3.80
C LEU A 63 -3.88 12.28 -3.89
N ASN A 64 -4.72 11.88 -4.86
CA ASN A 64 -6.05 12.48 -4.99
C ASN A 64 -6.96 12.01 -3.85
N ALA A 65 -7.68 12.93 -3.21
CA ALA A 65 -8.63 12.66 -2.13
C ALA A 65 -9.65 11.56 -2.47
N ARG A 66 -10.04 11.43 -3.76
CA ARG A 66 -10.96 10.37 -4.23
C ARG A 66 -10.48 8.95 -3.97
N LEU A 67 -9.18 8.76 -3.72
CA LEU A 67 -8.58 7.45 -3.46
C LEU A 67 -8.84 6.96 -2.03
N PHE A 68 -9.38 7.81 -1.15
CA PHE A 68 -9.56 7.51 0.26
C PHE A 68 -11.03 7.55 0.64
N THR A 69 -11.46 6.59 1.45
CA THR A 69 -12.84 6.53 1.95
C THR A 69 -13.10 7.64 2.96
N ALA A 70 -12.12 7.99 3.78
CA ALA A 70 -12.26 9.08 4.74
C ALA A 70 -10.96 9.87 4.94
N LEU A 71 -11.12 11.18 5.10
CA LEU A 71 -10.09 12.11 5.52
C LEU A 71 -10.57 12.74 6.81
N VAL A 72 -10.01 12.31 7.94
CA VAL A 72 -10.50 12.66 9.27
C VAL A 72 -9.59 13.71 9.86
N PRO A 73 -10.08 14.90 10.27
CA PRO A 73 -9.25 15.87 10.98
C PRO A 73 -8.48 15.22 12.13
N LEU A 74 -7.23 15.64 12.35
CA LEU A 74 -6.34 15.01 13.32
C LEU A 74 -6.96 14.90 14.72
N ASP A 75 -7.73 15.91 15.13
CA ASP A 75 -8.38 16.00 16.43
C ASP A 75 -9.62 15.08 16.57
N ASP A 76 -10.15 14.56 15.45
CA ASP A 76 -11.39 13.77 15.42
C ASP A 76 -11.15 12.25 15.48
N LEU A 77 -9.90 11.81 15.42
CA LEU A 77 -9.49 10.40 15.58
C LEU A 77 -8.27 10.30 16.48
N THR A 78 -8.35 9.41 17.48
CA THR A 78 -7.26 9.14 18.41
C THR A 78 -6.78 7.71 18.26
N LEU A 79 -5.48 7.51 18.07
CA LEU A 79 -4.86 6.19 18.18
C LEU A 79 -4.52 5.90 19.66
N THR A 80 -4.83 4.69 20.10
CA THR A 80 -4.54 4.20 21.45
C THR A 80 -3.23 3.42 21.48
N ASP A 81 -2.65 3.26 22.67
CA ASP A 81 -1.36 2.58 22.87
C ASP A 81 -1.37 1.11 22.42
N ASP A 82 -2.55 0.47 22.41
CA ASP A 82 -2.77 -0.88 21.91
C ASP A 82 -3.00 -0.95 20.38
N GLY A 83 -2.73 0.14 19.66
CA GLY A 83 -2.78 0.21 18.20
C GLY A 83 -4.20 0.24 17.62
N GLN A 84 -5.21 0.57 18.43
CA GLN A 84 -6.59 0.75 17.98
C GLN A 84 -6.89 2.23 17.73
N ALA A 85 -8.07 2.53 17.18
CA ALA A 85 -8.51 3.90 16.96
C ALA A 85 -9.86 4.18 17.62
N HIS A 86 -10.03 5.36 18.21
CA HIS A 86 -11.33 5.93 18.56
C HIS A 86 -11.73 6.96 17.50
N TRP A 87 -12.88 6.71 16.86
CA TRP A 87 -13.43 7.58 15.83
C TRP A 87 -14.95 7.36 15.73
N GLN A 88 -15.71 8.44 15.54
CA GLN A 88 -17.19 8.43 15.51
C GLN A 88 -17.83 7.76 16.74
N GLY A 89 -17.27 7.99 17.93
CA GLY A 89 -17.81 7.46 19.18
C GLY A 89 -17.67 5.95 19.36
N ARG A 90 -16.93 5.25 18.50
CA ARG A 90 -16.63 3.81 18.64
C ARG A 90 -15.14 3.51 18.50
N ARG A 91 -14.77 2.31 18.93
CA ARG A 91 -13.42 1.75 18.79
C ARG A 91 -13.31 0.93 17.50
N TRP A 92 -12.17 1.04 16.85
CA TRP A 92 -11.85 0.41 15.57
C TRP A 92 -10.54 -0.36 15.68
N ARG A 93 -10.52 -1.55 15.07
CA ARG A 93 -9.26 -2.23 14.74
C ARG A 93 -8.56 -1.46 13.63
N VAL A 94 -7.24 -1.40 13.68
CA VAL A 94 -6.45 -0.68 12.67
C VAL A 94 -5.60 -1.67 11.91
N SER A 95 -5.77 -1.67 10.58
CA SER A 95 -4.82 -2.29 9.66
C SER A 95 -3.98 -1.22 8.99
N GLN A 96 -2.66 -1.34 9.08
CA GLN A 96 -1.74 -0.40 8.44
C GLN A 96 -1.69 -0.67 6.93
N VAL A 97 -1.88 0.36 6.13
CA VAL A 97 -1.85 0.28 4.67
C VAL A 97 -0.45 0.62 4.17
N PRO A 98 0.29 -0.34 3.59
CA PRO A 98 1.60 -0.07 3.03
C PRO A 98 1.52 0.94 1.88
N GLN A 99 2.59 1.74 1.71
CA GLN A 99 2.64 2.80 0.69
C GLN A 99 2.29 2.31 -0.73
N ARG A 100 2.71 1.09 -1.10
CA ARG A 100 2.39 0.49 -2.41
C ARG A 100 0.88 0.38 -2.68
N CYS A 101 0.06 0.25 -1.63
CA CYS A 101 -1.39 0.09 -1.75
C CYS A 101 -2.13 1.43 -1.80
N TRP A 102 -1.47 2.57 -1.57
CA TRP A 102 -2.16 3.85 -1.42
C TRP A 102 -2.87 4.31 -2.70
N SER A 103 -2.28 4.04 -3.87
CA SER A 103 -2.87 4.36 -5.18
C SER A 103 -3.81 3.27 -5.72
N PHE A 104 -3.93 2.13 -5.05
CA PHE A 104 -4.78 1.03 -5.49
C PHE A 104 -6.26 1.42 -5.38
N GLU A 105 -7.04 1.23 -6.45
CA GLU A 105 -8.46 1.63 -6.50
C GLU A 105 -9.41 0.47 -6.14
N GLY A 106 -8.89 -0.73 -5.86
CA GLY A 106 -9.69 -1.90 -5.44
C GLY A 106 -9.77 -2.07 -3.92
N SER A 107 -10.54 -3.07 -3.51
CA SER A 107 -10.71 -3.44 -2.10
C SER A 107 -9.42 -3.96 -1.48
N LEU A 108 -9.21 -3.64 -0.21
CA LEU A 108 -8.12 -4.19 0.58
C LEU A 108 -8.61 -5.36 1.42
N VAL A 109 -7.71 -6.32 1.62
CA VAL A 109 -7.87 -7.42 2.58
C VAL A 109 -6.82 -7.30 3.67
N VAL A 110 -7.14 -7.82 4.85
CA VAL A 110 -6.25 -7.81 6.01
C VAL A 110 -5.42 -9.09 6.04
N LYS A 111 -4.13 -8.94 6.33
CA LYS A 111 -3.22 -10.02 6.67
C LYS A 111 -2.73 -9.84 8.08
N GLU A 112 -2.81 -10.90 8.87
CA GLU A 112 -2.12 -10.96 10.15
C GLU A 112 -0.63 -11.09 9.89
N VAL A 113 0.14 -10.26 10.56
CA VAL A 113 1.59 -10.34 10.58
C VAL A 113 1.97 -10.51 12.04
N SER A 114 2.82 -11.49 12.31
CA SER A 114 3.46 -11.67 13.60
C SER A 114 4.90 -11.16 13.50
N PRO A 115 5.16 -9.84 13.62
CA PRO A 115 6.52 -9.40 13.86
C PRO A 115 7.02 -9.91 15.22
N VAL A 116 8.34 -9.99 15.36
CA VAL A 116 8.99 -10.19 16.67
C VAL A 116 8.63 -8.99 17.56
N GLY A 117 7.66 -9.16 18.46
CA GLY A 117 7.17 -8.10 19.35
C GLY A 117 5.65 -7.87 19.37
N GLY A 118 4.84 -8.59 18.58
CA GLY A 118 3.37 -8.52 18.69
C GLY A 118 2.64 -9.04 17.45
N SER A 119 1.30 -9.06 17.49
CA SER A 119 0.45 -9.26 16.30
C SER A 119 0.03 -7.91 15.74
N GLY A 120 0.21 -7.72 14.43
CA GLY A 120 -0.18 -6.52 13.70
C GLY A 120 -1.02 -6.86 12.49
N LEU A 121 -1.95 -5.97 12.12
CA LEU A 121 -2.76 -6.10 10.92
C LEU A 121 -2.15 -5.25 9.82
N ILE A 122 -1.84 -5.87 8.68
CA ILE A 122 -1.34 -5.16 7.49
C ILE A 122 -2.31 -5.37 6.34
N SER A 123 -2.63 -4.29 5.64
CA SER A 123 -3.51 -4.34 4.48
C SER A 123 -2.74 -4.78 3.24
N ALA A 124 -3.44 -5.49 2.36
CA ALA A 124 -2.93 -5.89 1.04
C ALA A 124 -4.04 -5.72 -0.01
N GLU A 125 -3.65 -5.57 -1.26
CA GLU A 125 -4.54 -5.53 -2.40
C GLU A 125 -5.33 -6.85 -2.51
N ASP A 126 -6.65 -6.76 -2.65
CA ASP A 126 -7.44 -7.93 -3.04
C ASP A 126 -7.25 -8.22 -4.54
N VAL A 127 -6.52 -9.29 -4.82
CA VAL A 127 -6.26 -9.78 -6.19
C VAL A 127 -6.96 -11.10 -6.49
N SER A 128 -7.90 -11.52 -5.64
CA SER A 128 -8.64 -12.78 -5.80
C SER A 128 -9.38 -12.86 -7.14
N GLY A 129 -9.98 -11.75 -7.58
CA GLY A 129 -10.68 -11.66 -8.86
C GLY A 129 -9.79 -11.76 -10.10
N ILE A 130 -8.49 -11.45 -9.99
CA ILE A 130 -7.52 -11.63 -11.08
C ILE A 130 -7.08 -13.09 -11.13
N ARG A 131 -6.78 -13.69 -9.97
CA ARG A 131 -6.39 -15.11 -9.87
C ARG A 131 -7.45 -16.03 -10.46
N HIS A 132 -8.73 -15.77 -10.16
CA HIS A 132 -9.83 -16.59 -10.67
C HIS A 132 -9.96 -16.55 -12.21
N ARG A 133 -9.60 -15.45 -12.87
CA ARG A 133 -9.62 -15.38 -14.35
C ARG A 133 -8.44 -16.13 -14.97
N VAL A 134 -7.26 -16.04 -14.35
CA VAL A 134 -6.10 -16.82 -14.80
C VAL A 134 -6.37 -18.32 -14.67
N ASP A 135 -6.94 -18.78 -13.55
CA ASP A 135 -7.27 -20.20 -13.38
C ASP A 135 -8.33 -20.71 -14.37
N ARG A 136 -9.32 -19.88 -14.75
CA ARG A 136 -10.35 -20.29 -15.73
C ARG A 136 -9.86 -20.33 -17.16
N ASP A 137 -8.95 -19.44 -17.54
CA ASP A 137 -8.45 -19.32 -18.91
C ASP A 137 -7.09 -19.99 -19.12
N THR A 138 -6.55 -20.72 -18.12
CA THR A 138 -5.33 -21.51 -18.29
C THR A 138 -5.64 -22.71 -19.20
N PRO A 139 -5.09 -22.76 -20.44
CA PRO A 139 -5.11 -23.99 -21.22
C PRO A 139 -4.35 -25.06 -20.43
N ALA A 140 -4.76 -26.32 -20.55
CA ALA A 140 -4.12 -27.47 -19.90
C ALA A 140 -2.59 -27.32 -19.85
N ALA A 141 -2.02 -27.62 -18.67
CA ALA A 141 -0.61 -27.40 -18.35
C ALA A 141 0.29 -27.65 -19.57
N PRO A 142 1.10 -26.67 -20.02
CA PRO A 142 2.06 -26.93 -21.07
C PRO A 142 2.91 -28.12 -20.62
N GLY A 143 3.07 -29.10 -21.51
CA GLY A 143 3.88 -30.29 -21.24
C GLY A 143 5.26 -29.93 -20.71
N PRO A 144 5.99 -30.89 -20.10
CA PRO A 144 7.22 -30.63 -19.37
C PRO A 144 8.19 -29.77 -20.21
N VAL A 145 8.45 -28.56 -19.73
CA VAL A 145 9.42 -27.63 -20.34
C VAL A 145 10.79 -27.99 -19.80
N THR A 146 11.59 -28.63 -20.62
CA THR A 146 12.99 -28.93 -20.30
C THR A 146 13.85 -27.75 -20.74
N PHE A 147 14.38 -26.99 -19.78
CA PHE A 147 15.38 -25.97 -20.07
C PHE A 147 16.71 -26.66 -20.37
N ARG A 148 17.18 -26.56 -21.62
CA ARG A 148 18.52 -26.98 -22.01
C ARG A 148 19.43 -25.76 -22.14
N PRO A 149 20.68 -25.81 -21.61
CA PRO A 149 21.65 -24.75 -21.81
C PRO A 149 22.08 -24.65 -23.28
N ASP A 150 22.31 -23.42 -23.75
CA ASP A 150 22.54 -23.05 -25.15
C ASP A 150 23.75 -23.74 -25.82
N ASN A 151 24.67 -24.31 -25.02
CA ASN A 151 25.94 -24.85 -25.49
C ASN A 151 25.92 -26.35 -25.84
N GLU A 152 24.75 -27.00 -25.90
CA GLU A 152 24.67 -28.44 -26.25
C GLU A 152 24.92 -28.74 -27.74
N LEU A 153 25.00 -27.73 -28.61
CA LEU A 153 25.24 -27.89 -30.05
C LEU A 153 26.71 -27.72 -30.49
N GLU A 154 27.60 -27.30 -29.60
CA GLU A 154 29.04 -27.23 -29.91
C GLU A 154 29.73 -28.55 -29.57
N ALA A 155 29.59 -29.54 -30.44
CA ALA A 155 30.47 -30.70 -30.45
C ALA A 155 31.86 -30.29 -30.95
N HIS A 156 32.64 -29.61 -30.12
CA HIS A 156 34.08 -29.49 -30.34
C HIS A 156 34.74 -30.80 -29.88
N PRO A 157 35.34 -31.59 -30.77
CA PRO A 157 36.12 -32.74 -30.36
C PRO A 157 37.32 -32.22 -29.58
N LEU A 158 37.40 -32.54 -28.28
CA LEU A 158 38.63 -32.33 -27.51
C LEU A 158 39.73 -33.19 -28.17
N PRO A 159 40.86 -32.62 -28.59
CA PRO A 159 41.96 -33.43 -29.10
C PRO A 159 42.46 -34.35 -27.98
N SER A 160 42.47 -35.66 -28.26
CA SER A 160 42.98 -36.69 -27.38
C SER A 160 44.43 -36.39 -27.00
N ARG A 161 44.68 -36.16 -25.71
CA ARG A 161 46.03 -36.18 -25.15
C ARG A 161 46.51 -37.63 -25.09
N ASP A 162 47.27 -38.05 -26.09
CA ASP A 162 48.06 -39.28 -25.97
C ASP A 162 49.11 -39.10 -24.84
N PRO A 163 49.19 -40.03 -23.87
CA PRO A 163 50.26 -40.01 -22.90
C PRO A 163 51.56 -40.47 -23.56
N LYS A 164 52.56 -39.57 -23.65
CA LYS A 164 53.93 -39.95 -24.07
C LYS A 164 54.51 -40.98 -23.07
N PRO A 165 55.10 -42.08 -23.54
CA PRO A 165 55.78 -43.03 -22.67
C PRO A 165 57.05 -42.42 -22.09
N ARG A 166 57.24 -42.60 -20.78
CA ARG A 166 58.47 -42.25 -20.06
C ARG A 166 59.62 -43.16 -20.52
N ARG A 167 60.76 -42.58 -20.86
CA ARG A 167 62.07 -43.24 -20.86
C ARG A 167 62.92 -42.63 -19.77
#